data_AF-A0A6P2G860-F1
#
_entry.id   AF-A0A6P2G860-F1
#
_cell.length_a   1.000
_cell.length_b   1.000
_cell.length_c   1.000
_cell.angle_alpha   90.00
_cell.angle_beta   90.00
_cell.angle_gamma   90.00
#
_symmetry.space_group_name_H-M   'P 1'
#
loop_
_entity.id
_entity.type
_entity.pdbx_description
1 polymer ?
#
loop_
_entity_poly.entity_id
_entity_poly.type
_entity_poly.pdbx_seq_one_letter_code
_entity_poly.pdbx_strand_id
1 'polypeptide(L)'
;MTIKLSQYCRKTIYRTIWLFPEDYIGVYLHAENRGSACRKLAILSDCILNHSTESLDIASVYSYEELVAAGVSEDPDLRIFEMSRRSSRVIRWVERPLFLSVDQSLLGKWVSLNVGRAMSAAMGLKR
;
A
#
# COMPACT_ATOMS: atom_id res chain seq x y z
N MET A 1 -18.84 9.89 1.52
CA MET A 1 -18.71 8.85 2.56
C MET A 1 -17.25 8.71 2.90
N THR A 2 -16.83 9.02 4.13
CA THR A 2 -15.41 8.95 4.51
C THR A 2 -15.13 7.59 5.12
N ILE A 3 -14.58 6.68 4.31
CA ILE A 3 -14.15 5.37 4.80
C ILE A 3 -12.87 5.56 5.62
N LYS A 4 -12.85 5.03 6.83
CA LYS A 4 -11.68 5.03 7.73
C LYS A 4 -11.18 3.60 7.88
N LEU A 5 -9.87 3.45 8.02
CA LEU A 5 -9.28 2.16 8.38
C LEU A 5 -9.74 1.77 9.79
N SER A 6 -10.00 0.48 9.98
CA SER A 6 -10.33 -0.08 11.28
C SER A 6 -9.14 0.09 12.24
N GLN A 7 -9.41 0.08 13.54
CA GLN A 7 -8.34 0.11 14.54
C GLN A 7 -7.44 -1.13 14.41
N TYR A 8 -8.02 -2.29 14.09
CA TYR A 8 -7.26 -3.51 13.85
C TYR A 8 -6.29 -3.33 12.68
N CYS A 9 -6.76 -2.77 11.56
CA CYS A 9 -5.93 -2.48 10.39
C CYS A 9 -4.77 -1.56 10.75
N ARG A 10 -5.05 -0.40 11.35
CA ARG A 10 -4.00 0.56 11.73
C ARG A 10 -2.93 -0.03 12.65
N LYS A 11 -3.32 -0.93 13.57
CA LYS A 11 -2.38 -1.54 14.52
C LYS A 11 -1.49 -2.62 13.91
N THR A 12 -1.94 -3.29 12.86
CA THR A 12 -1.34 -4.56 12.43
C THR A 12 -0.90 -4.57 10.96
N ILE A 13 -1.29 -3.57 10.17
CA ILE A 13 -0.98 -3.53 8.74
C ILE A 13 0.48 -3.13 8.52
N TYR A 14 1.15 -3.92 7.69
CA TYR A 14 2.44 -3.62 7.10
C TYR A 14 2.31 -3.53 5.59
N ARG A 15 3.13 -2.67 4.98
CA ARG A 15 3.25 -2.54 3.53
C ARG A 15 4.68 -2.71 3.08
N THR A 16 4.87 -3.39 1.96
CA THR A 16 6.08 -3.36 1.14
C THR A 16 5.72 -3.15 -0.32
N ILE A 17 6.72 -2.89 -1.15
CA ILE A 17 6.61 -2.87 -2.60
C ILE A 17 7.41 -4.04 -3.16
N TRP A 18 6.74 -4.87 -3.93
CA TRP A 18 7.37 -5.83 -4.82
C TRP A 18 7.73 -5.12 -6.11
N LEU A 19 9.00 -5.19 -6.47
CA LEU A 19 9.58 -4.53 -7.64
C LEU A 19 9.96 -5.60 -8.66
N PHE A 20 9.35 -5.51 -9.82
CA PHE A 20 9.66 -6.29 -11.01
C PHE A 20 10.41 -5.39 -12.01
N PRO A 21 11.12 -5.94 -13.02
CA PRO A 21 11.89 -5.13 -13.96
C PRO A 21 11.10 -3.98 -14.62
N GLU A 22 9.82 -4.21 -14.92
CA GLU A 22 8.96 -3.22 -15.59
C GLU A 22 7.79 -2.75 -14.73
N ASP A 23 7.61 -3.30 -13.52
CA ASP A 23 6.37 -3.13 -12.77
C ASP A 23 6.55 -3.19 -11.25
N TYR A 24 5.47 -2.92 -10.53
CA TYR A 24 5.44 -2.97 -9.07
C TYR A 24 4.08 -3.38 -8.54
N ILE A 25 4.09 -4.05 -7.39
CA ILE A 25 2.89 -4.42 -6.64
C ILE A 25 3.04 -3.89 -5.21
N GLY A 26 2.02 -3.16 -4.75
CA GLY A 26 1.96 -2.74 -3.35
C GLY A 26 1.37 -3.85 -2.50
N VAL A 27 2.16 -4.50 -1.67
CA VAL A 27 1.71 -5.65 -0.86
C VAL A 27 1.37 -5.18 0.55
N TYR A 28 0.19 -5.54 1.02
CA TYR A 28 -0.31 -5.21 2.35
C TYR A 28 -0.68 -6.47 3.11
N LEU A 29 -0.19 -6.62 4.33
CA LEU A 29 -0.50 -7.79 5.17
C LEU A 29 -0.56 -7.45 6.65
N HIS A 30 -1.30 -8.24 7.41
CA HIS A 30 -1.34 -8.12 8.86
C HIS A 30 -0.24 -8.94 9.52
N ALA A 31 0.45 -8.34 10.49
CA ALA A 31 1.43 -9.02 11.34
C ALA A 31 1.52 -8.37 12.72
N GLU A 32 1.99 -9.15 13.70
CA GLU A 32 2.22 -8.66 15.08
C GLU A 32 3.43 -7.71 15.16
N ASN A 33 4.44 -7.96 14.32
CA ASN A 33 5.66 -7.18 14.25
C ASN A 33 6.29 -7.30 12.86
N ARG A 34 7.28 -6.43 12.57
CA ARG A 34 8.00 -6.41 11.29
C ARG A 34 8.68 -7.73 10.96
N GLY A 35 9.27 -8.42 11.94
CA GLY A 35 9.91 -9.72 11.70
C GLY A 35 8.91 -10.76 11.19
N SER A 36 7.72 -10.83 11.80
CA SER A 36 6.61 -11.67 11.31
C SER A 36 6.12 -11.22 9.93
N ALA A 37 6.08 -9.92 9.65
CA ALA A 37 5.72 -9.42 8.32
C ALA A 37 6.73 -9.85 7.25
N CYS A 38 8.03 -9.68 7.50
CA CYS A 38 9.10 -10.09 6.59
C CYS A 38 9.08 -11.60 6.34
N ARG A 39 8.88 -12.42 7.37
CA ARG A 39 8.75 -13.89 7.20
C ARG A 39 7.57 -14.27 6.31
N LYS A 40 6.39 -13.67 6.53
CA LYS A 40 5.23 -13.90 5.68
C LYS A 40 5.53 -13.51 4.23
N LEU A 41 6.13 -12.34 4.02
CA LEU A 41 6.50 -11.86 2.69
C LEU A 41 7.46 -12.80 1.97
N ALA A 42 8.49 -13.31 2.65
CA ALA A 42 9.45 -14.24 2.07
C ALA A 42 8.78 -15.55 1.60
N ILE A 43 7.88 -16.10 2.42
CA ILE A 43 7.10 -17.31 2.05
C ILE A 43 6.22 -17.01 0.83
N LEU A 44 5.53 -15.87 0.83
CA LEU A 44 4.62 -15.49 -0.26
C LEU A 44 5.35 -15.23 -1.57
N SER A 45 6.51 -14.57 -1.53
CA SER A 45 7.33 -14.35 -2.73
C SER A 45 7.80 -15.67 -3.32
N ASP A 46 8.24 -16.62 -2.48
CA ASP A 46 8.68 -17.93 -2.93
C ASP A 46 7.52 -18.72 -3.58
N CYS A 47 6.34 -18.72 -2.95
CA CYS A 47 5.15 -19.37 -3.48
C CYS A 47 4.63 -18.76 -4.80
N ILE A 48 4.63 -17.43 -4.92
CA ILE A 48 4.07 -16.74 -6.08
C ILE A 48 5.02 -16.81 -7.28
N LEU A 49 6.33 -16.71 -7.03
CA LEU A 49 7.31 -16.78 -8.12
C LEU A 49 7.52 -18.22 -8.59
N ASN A 50 7.25 -19.24 -7.76
CA ASN A 50 7.35 -20.65 -8.15
C ASN A 50 8.68 -20.97 -8.87
N HIS A 51 9.79 -20.44 -8.35
CA HIS A 51 11.13 -20.51 -8.95
C HIS A 51 11.28 -19.89 -10.35
N SER A 52 10.45 -18.90 -10.72
CA SER A 52 10.64 -18.14 -11.95
C SER A 52 11.99 -17.43 -11.96
N THR A 53 12.57 -17.24 -13.14
CA THR A 53 13.83 -16.51 -13.31
C THR A 53 13.65 -14.99 -13.23
N GLU A 54 12.45 -14.51 -12.92
CA GLU A 54 12.19 -13.08 -12.77
C GLU A 54 12.81 -12.57 -11.48
N SER A 55 13.63 -11.53 -11.58
CA SER A 55 14.21 -10.85 -10.42
C SER A 55 13.10 -10.05 -9.71
N LEU A 56 12.66 -10.55 -8.56
CA LEU A 56 11.81 -9.80 -7.64
C LEU A 56 12.69 -9.14 -6.57
N ASP A 57 12.67 -7.82 -6.53
CA ASP A 57 13.21 -7.06 -5.40
C ASP A 57 12.08 -6.70 -4.43
N ILE A 58 12.36 -6.84 -3.13
CA ILE A 58 11.42 -6.48 -2.07
C ILE A 58 11.93 -5.21 -1.38
N ALA A 59 11.15 -4.13 -1.48
CA ALA A 59 11.45 -2.90 -0.78
C ALA A 59 11.31 -3.05 0.75
N SER A 60 11.75 -2.04 1.50
CA SER A 60 11.60 -2.02 2.95
C SER A 60 10.14 -2.21 3.40
N VAL A 61 9.98 -2.92 4.52
CA VAL A 61 8.68 -3.23 5.11
C VAL A 61 8.34 -2.19 6.18
N TYR A 62 7.26 -1.45 5.95
CA TYR A 62 6.84 -0.34 6.80
C TYR A 62 5.53 -0.64 7.52
N SER A 63 5.42 -0.22 8.78
CA SER A 63 4.17 -0.24 9.54
C SER A 63 3.25 0.92 9.12
N TYR A 64 1.99 0.87 9.54
CA TYR A 64 1.07 2.01 9.40
C TYR A 64 1.65 3.32 9.93
N GLU A 65 2.22 3.31 11.14
CA GLU A 65 2.74 4.52 11.79
C GLU A 65 3.91 5.14 11.01
N GLU A 66 4.81 4.31 10.47
CA GLU A 66 5.94 4.76 9.65
C GLU A 66 5.46 5.40 8.35
N LEU A 67 4.47 4.78 7.70
CA LEU A 67 3.88 5.30 6.46
C LEU A 67 3.13 6.61 6.70
N VAL A 68 2.42 6.72 7.81
CA VAL A 68 1.72 7.96 8.17
C VAL A 68 2.71 9.07 8.48
N ALA A 69 3.78 8.77 9.23
CA ALA A 69 4.82 9.74 9.57
C ALA A 69 5.56 10.24 8.32
N ALA A 70 5.79 9.37 7.33
CA ALA A 70 6.51 9.72 6.11
C ALA A 70 5.64 10.33 4.99
N GLY A 71 4.32 10.09 5.04
CA GLY A 71 3.38 10.50 3.99
C GLY A 71 2.93 11.96 4.08
N VAL A 72 2.41 12.48 2.95
CA VAL A 72 2.03 13.90 2.81
C VAL A 72 0.54 14.12 2.55
N SER A 73 -0.26 13.06 2.34
CA SER A 73 -1.71 13.16 2.18
C SER A 73 -2.38 13.76 3.43
N GLU A 74 -3.32 14.67 3.24
CA GLU A 74 -4.16 15.24 4.32
C GLU A 74 -4.99 14.16 5.04
N ASP A 75 -5.29 13.06 4.36
CA ASP A 75 -5.94 11.90 4.96
C ASP A 75 -4.87 10.88 5.38
N PRO A 76 -4.64 10.67 6.70
CA PRO A 76 -3.61 9.76 7.20
C PRO A 76 -3.81 8.32 6.74
N ASP A 77 -5.08 7.87 6.64
CA ASP A 77 -5.38 6.51 6.21
C ASP A 77 -5.09 6.29 4.72
N LEU A 78 -4.97 7.36 3.92
CA LEU A 78 -4.53 7.25 2.52
C LEU A 78 -3.01 7.15 2.38
N ARG A 79 -2.24 7.58 3.40
CA ARG A 79 -0.77 7.63 3.34
C ARG A 79 -0.13 6.26 3.12
N ILE A 80 -0.79 5.19 3.57
CA ILE A 80 -0.31 3.82 3.35
C ILE A 80 -0.22 3.45 1.86
N PHE A 81 -1.00 4.12 1.00
CA PHE A 81 -1.04 3.92 -0.45
C PHE A 81 -0.12 4.86 -1.23
N GLU A 82 0.65 5.74 -0.58
CA GLU A 82 1.57 6.65 -1.27
C GLU A 82 2.80 5.92 -1.82
N MET A 83 3.09 6.08 -3.11
CA MET A 83 4.26 5.48 -3.76
C MET A 83 5.43 6.46 -3.89
N SER A 84 5.14 7.68 -4.34
CA SER A 84 6.15 8.72 -4.44
C SER A 84 5.53 10.10 -4.25
N ARG A 85 6.39 11.01 -3.80
CA ARG A 85 6.03 12.38 -3.42
C ARG A 85 6.97 13.36 -4.09
N ARG A 86 6.46 14.55 -4.36
CA ARG A 86 7.23 15.74 -4.74
C ARG A 86 6.83 16.87 -3.79
N SER A 87 7.75 17.30 -2.95
CA SER A 87 7.49 18.28 -1.89
C SER A 87 6.33 17.84 -1.00
N SER A 88 5.28 18.65 -0.86
CA SER A 88 4.08 18.40 -0.06
C SER A 88 2.98 17.64 -0.81
N ARG A 89 3.29 17.02 -1.95
CA ARG A 89 2.28 16.40 -2.82
C ARG A 89 2.62 14.97 -3.21
N VAL A 90 1.61 14.12 -3.18
CA VAL A 90 1.67 12.76 -3.72
C VAL A 90 1.63 12.82 -5.26
N ILE A 91 2.67 12.29 -5.90
CA ILE A 91 2.76 12.20 -7.37
C ILE A 91 2.41 10.81 -7.90
N ARG A 92 2.53 9.77 -7.06
CA ARG A 92 2.14 8.40 -7.42
C ARG A 92 1.49 7.70 -6.23
N TRP A 93 0.44 6.94 -6.53
CA TRP A 93 -0.26 6.08 -5.59
C TRP A 93 -0.03 4.62 -5.95
N VAL A 94 -0.29 3.69 -5.03
CA VAL A 94 -0.35 2.26 -5.34
C VAL A 94 -1.56 1.98 -6.23
N GLU A 95 -1.28 1.55 -7.46
CA GLU A 95 -2.31 1.22 -8.45
C GLU A 95 -2.65 -0.27 -8.46
N ARG A 96 -1.70 -1.12 -8.09
CA ARG A 96 -1.84 -2.58 -8.09
C ARG A 96 -1.62 -3.12 -6.69
N PRO A 97 -2.62 -3.02 -5.79
CA PRO A 97 -2.48 -3.56 -4.44
C PRO A 97 -2.68 -5.08 -4.44
N LEU A 98 -1.85 -5.78 -3.67
CA LEU A 98 -2.10 -7.13 -3.21
C LEU A 98 -2.49 -7.07 -1.73
N PHE A 99 -3.78 -7.26 -1.44
CA PHE A 99 -4.30 -7.27 -0.08
C PHE A 99 -4.32 -8.68 0.49
N LEU A 100 -3.42 -8.95 1.43
CA LEU A 100 -3.39 -10.17 2.23
C LEU A 100 -4.09 -9.89 3.57
N SER A 101 -5.35 -9.50 3.44
CA SER A 101 -6.18 -8.97 4.49
C SER A 101 -7.65 -9.28 4.19
N VAL A 102 -8.40 -9.64 5.23
CA VAL A 102 -9.86 -9.74 5.18
C VAL A 102 -10.54 -8.47 5.70
N ASP A 103 -9.76 -7.47 6.14
CA ASP A 103 -10.28 -6.22 6.68
C ASP A 103 -10.88 -5.35 5.57
N GLN A 104 -12.20 -5.30 5.54
CA GLN A 104 -12.96 -4.58 4.51
C GLN A 104 -12.70 -3.07 4.51
N SER A 105 -12.23 -2.50 5.64
CA SER A 105 -11.89 -1.08 5.70
C SER A 105 -10.70 -0.74 4.81
N LEU A 106 -9.75 -1.65 4.63
CA LEU A 106 -8.58 -1.47 3.76
C LEU A 106 -9.00 -1.37 2.29
N LEU A 107 -9.82 -2.34 1.84
CA LEU A 107 -10.38 -2.34 0.49
C LEU A 107 -11.24 -1.10 0.25
N GLY A 108 -12.16 -0.79 1.17
CA GLY A 108 -13.02 0.38 1.06
C GLY A 108 -12.20 1.69 0.99
N LYS A 109 -11.11 1.79 1.74
CA LYS A 109 -10.24 2.96 1.71
C LYS A 109 -9.54 3.12 0.36
N TRP A 110 -9.04 2.03 -0.21
CA TRP A 110 -8.44 2.03 -1.54
C TRP A 110 -9.46 2.35 -2.64
N VAL A 111 -10.69 1.85 -2.55
CA VAL A 111 -11.78 2.22 -3.47
C VAL A 111 -12.07 3.73 -3.37
N SER A 112 -12.17 4.26 -2.15
CA SER A 112 -12.36 5.70 -1.92
C SER A 112 -11.24 6.55 -2.55
N LEU A 113 -9.98 6.09 -2.49
CA LEU A 113 -8.87 6.75 -3.17
C LEU A 113 -9.09 6.81 -4.68
N ASN A 114 -9.46 5.69 -5.31
CA ASN A 114 -9.64 5.61 -6.75
C ASN A 114 -10.85 6.41 -7.24
N VAL A 115 -11.97 6.40 -6.51
CA VAL A 115 -13.11 7.28 -6.80
C VAL A 115 -12.68 8.74 -6.75
N GLY A 116 -11.93 9.14 -5.71
CA GLY A 116 -11.41 10.51 -5.60
C GLY A 116 -10.48 10.90 -6.74
N ARG A 117 -9.63 9.97 -7.22
CA ARG A 117 -8.74 10.17 -8.38
C ARG A 117 -9.55 10.31 -9.67
N ALA A 118 -10.51 9.42 -9.91
CA ALA A 118 -11.36 9.43 -11.09
C ALA A 118 -12.18 10.71 -11.18
N MET A 119 -12.79 11.15 -10.07
CA MET A 119 -13.52 12.42 -10.01
C MET A 119 -12.62 13.63 -10.27
N SER A 120 -11.41 13.65 -9.69
CA SER A 120 -10.45 14.75 -9.95
C SER A 120 -10.07 14.82 -11.43
N ALA A 121 -9.83 13.66 -12.06
CA ALA A 121 -9.50 13.58 -13.48
C ALA A 121 -10.66 14.03 -14.36
N ALA A 122 -11.88 13.57 -14.08
CA ALA A 122 -13.09 13.94 -14.83
C ALA A 122 -13.40 15.44 -14.74
N MET A 123 -13.12 16.06 -13.59
CA MET A 123 -13.35 17.50 -13.37
C MET A 123 -12.19 18.39 -13.84
N GLY A 124 -11.11 17.82 -14.40
CA GLY A 124 -9.91 18.58 -14.78
C GLY A 124 -9.20 19.24 -13.60
N LEU A 125 -9.50 18.81 -12.37
CA LEU A 125 -8.85 19.29 -11.16
C LEU A 125 -7.43 18.72 -11.16
N LYS A 126 -6.48 19.53 -11.63
CA LYS A 126 -5.07 19.28 -11.35
C LYS A 126 -4.92 19.33 -9.84
N ARG A 127 -4.77 18.16 -9.21
CA ARG A 127 -4.09 18.10 -7.91
C ARG A 127 -2.73 18.76 -8.04
#